data_AF-A0A3A8NJG9-F1
#
_entry.id   AF-A0A3A8NJG9-F1
#
_cell.length_a   1.000
_cell.length_b   1.000
_cell.length_c   1.000
_cell.angle_alpha   90.00
_cell.angle_beta   90.00
_cell.angle_gamma   90.00
#
_symmetry.space_group_name_H-M   'P 1'
#
loop_
_entity.id
_entity.type
_entity.pdbx_description
1 polymer ?
#
loop_
_entity_poly.entity_id
_entity_poly.type
_entity_poly.pdbx_seq_one_letter_code
_entity_poly.pdbx_strand_id
1 'polypeptide(L)'
;MPSVKSLFAWLALPALAMLVACAHSSSGEVAKSEAEEQLSTLYLRTCGGTRVEACFNRAGRHLKGDGLPKDEARAATLYELGCNGGDARSCAGLGLLKEEGRGVAKDEAGAAKLYQQACDRNVGEGCGRLALLYGEGRGVEKRQDQAALFFQRGCVHDDGLSCNNLGVLKLMGAFGLAQDVAGGMDLLVKACNAEVVSACLTLATEFQDGARVRKAPELAVSYFRQACDLGSKTACERATLPGSAAVAATPEPAPSAEDGAKLAEFRAICDAPGTGVGKGMGCYLMGVAYEKGASVKANPGRATVFYKRACDNEVPEGCEAMRRMLGLTPEGAPRPEPKQSVLESLRLDPARVTPARRVVPMAPATVLDSVARLGAACAAGRARACTRLGWLR
;
A
#
# COMPACT_ATOMS: atom_id res chain seq x y z
N MET A 1 -13.76 -87.15 55.42
CA MET A 1 -14.70 -86.13 55.92
C MET A 1 -14.04 -85.52 57.16
N PRO A 2 -13.87 -84.20 57.33
CA PRO A 2 -14.61 -83.02 56.80
C PRO A 2 -13.68 -82.14 55.90
N SER A 3 -13.97 -80.95 55.36
CA SER A 3 -15.13 -80.07 55.22
C SER A 3 -14.79 -79.14 54.03
N VAL A 4 -15.73 -78.95 53.11
CA VAL A 4 -15.67 -78.01 52.00
C VAL A 4 -15.84 -76.60 52.55
N LYS A 5 -14.74 -75.86 52.74
CA LYS A 5 -14.72 -74.40 53.04
C LYS A 5 -13.27 -73.91 53.03
N SER A 6 -12.70 -73.66 51.85
CA SER A 6 -11.47 -72.84 51.65
C SER A 6 -11.13 -72.72 50.15
N LEU A 7 -12.13 -72.43 49.31
CA LEU A 7 -11.92 -71.98 47.93
C LEU A 7 -12.25 -70.49 47.92
N PHE A 8 -11.39 -69.60 48.43
CA PHE A 8 -11.44 -68.14 48.21
C PHE A 8 -10.28 -67.48 49.00
N ALA A 9 -9.03 -67.59 48.52
CA ALA A 9 -7.93 -66.79 49.08
C ALA A 9 -6.68 -66.70 48.16
N TRP A 10 -6.81 -66.75 46.83
CA TRP A 10 -5.67 -66.58 45.90
C TRP A 10 -6.02 -65.73 44.67
N LEU A 11 -6.72 -64.60 44.88
CA LEU A 11 -6.98 -63.59 43.85
C LEU A 11 -7.00 -62.18 44.45
N ALA A 12 -5.97 -61.85 45.23
CA ALA A 12 -5.76 -60.49 45.77
C ALA A 12 -4.29 -60.06 45.61
N LEU A 13 -3.83 -60.01 44.36
CA LEU A 13 -2.63 -59.31 43.88
C LEU A 13 -2.83 -59.19 42.36
N PRO A 14 -3.58 -58.17 41.89
CA PRO A 14 -2.95 -56.88 41.59
C PRO A 14 -3.93 -55.70 41.75
N ALA A 15 -3.97 -55.07 42.93
CA ALA A 15 -4.74 -53.84 43.14
C ALA A 15 -3.89 -52.65 43.65
N LEU A 16 -2.55 -52.78 43.61
CA LEU A 16 -1.63 -51.73 44.07
C LEU A 16 -0.74 -51.13 42.96
N ALA A 17 -1.00 -51.44 41.69
CA ALA A 17 -0.30 -50.83 40.54
C ALA A 17 -1.15 -49.81 39.75
N MET A 18 -2.41 -49.59 40.16
CA MET A 18 -3.36 -48.69 39.48
C MET A 18 -3.81 -47.49 40.34
N LEU A 19 -3.01 -47.09 41.34
CA LEU A 19 -3.27 -45.86 42.13
C LEU A 19 -2.14 -44.81 42.06
N VAL A 20 -1.07 -45.05 41.29
CA VAL A 20 -0.03 -44.04 41.02
C VAL A 20 -0.16 -43.41 39.61
N ALA A 21 -1.06 -43.94 38.78
CA ALA A 21 -1.23 -43.47 37.39
C ALA A 21 -2.24 -42.32 37.20
N CYS A 22 -2.96 -41.88 38.24
CA CYS A 22 -3.98 -40.82 38.12
C CYS A 22 -3.57 -39.45 38.68
N ALA A 23 -2.31 -39.26 39.10
CA ALA A 23 -1.80 -37.95 39.55
C ALA A 23 -0.96 -37.19 38.49
N HIS A 24 -0.77 -37.76 37.28
CA HIS A 24 0.15 -37.21 36.27
C HIS A 24 -0.53 -36.66 35.01
N SER A 25 -1.85 -36.41 35.01
CA SER A 25 -2.52 -35.75 33.85
C SER A 25 -2.60 -34.23 33.96
N SER A 26 -2.00 -33.61 34.99
CA SER A 26 -1.95 -32.14 35.16
C SER A 26 -0.59 -31.52 34.78
N SER A 27 0.44 -32.35 34.54
CA SER A 27 1.82 -31.89 34.31
C SER A 27 2.05 -31.25 32.94
N GLY A 28 1.18 -31.48 31.95
CA GLY A 28 1.32 -30.92 30.60
C GLY A 28 0.96 -29.43 30.51
N GLU A 29 -0.10 -29.01 31.20
CA GLU A 29 -0.53 -27.61 31.23
C GLU A 29 0.31 -26.78 32.22
N VAL A 30 0.64 -27.35 33.37
CA VAL A 30 1.48 -26.70 34.38
C VAL A 30 2.91 -26.52 33.86
N ALA A 31 3.54 -27.53 33.25
CA ALA A 31 4.89 -27.40 32.69
C ALA A 31 4.95 -26.45 31.49
N LYS A 32 3.88 -26.35 30.70
CA LYS A 32 3.79 -25.36 29.61
C LYS A 32 3.67 -23.94 30.19
N SER A 33 2.86 -23.75 31.24
CA SER A 33 2.73 -22.47 31.92
C SER A 33 4.01 -22.03 32.63
N GLU A 34 4.75 -22.96 33.28
CA GLU A 34 6.02 -22.66 33.93
C GLU A 34 7.14 -22.40 32.92
N ALA A 35 7.19 -23.15 31.81
CA ALA A 35 8.13 -22.87 30.72
C ALA A 35 7.81 -21.55 30.01
N GLU A 36 6.53 -21.21 29.82
CA GLU A 36 6.10 -19.90 29.28
C GLU A 36 6.37 -18.76 30.26
N GLU A 37 6.18 -18.98 31.57
CA GLU A 37 6.47 -18.03 32.64
C GLU A 37 7.99 -17.79 32.77
N GLN A 38 8.81 -18.85 32.73
CA GLN A 38 10.28 -18.79 32.72
C GLN A 38 10.81 -18.15 31.43
N LEU A 39 10.21 -18.46 30.28
CA LEU A 39 10.51 -17.77 29.02
C LEU A 39 10.11 -16.30 29.11
N SER A 40 9.01 -15.97 29.80
CA SER A 40 8.58 -14.58 30.05
C SER A 40 9.51 -13.84 31.02
N THR A 41 10.03 -14.49 32.07
CA THR A 41 10.98 -13.91 33.02
C THR A 41 12.37 -13.73 32.41
N LEU A 42 12.80 -14.70 31.59
CA LEU A 42 14.01 -14.56 30.78
C LEU A 42 13.82 -13.45 29.72
N TYR A 43 12.64 -13.35 29.10
CA TYR A 43 12.34 -12.29 28.13
C TYR A 43 12.24 -10.88 28.75
N LEU A 44 11.68 -10.75 29.95
CA LEU A 44 11.69 -9.49 30.71
C LEU A 44 13.13 -9.08 31.04
N ARG A 45 14.01 -10.06 31.27
CA ARG A 45 15.46 -9.83 31.33
C ARG A 45 16.07 -9.46 29.97
N THR A 46 15.55 -9.95 28.84
CA THR A 46 16.04 -9.58 27.49
C THR A 46 15.51 -8.24 26.97
N CYS A 47 14.47 -7.69 27.61
CA CYS A 47 14.18 -6.26 27.57
C CYS A 47 15.19 -5.41 28.38
N GLY A 48 16.22 -6.05 28.96
CA GLY A 48 17.43 -5.42 29.50
C GLY A 48 18.67 -5.92 28.74
N GLY A 49 19.46 -4.99 28.21
CA GLY A 49 20.66 -5.26 27.41
C GLY A 49 20.59 -4.61 26.02
N THR A 50 21.41 -5.06 25.07
CA THR A 50 21.56 -4.48 23.72
C THR A 50 20.36 -4.67 22.78
N ARG A 51 19.19 -5.13 23.27
CA ARG A 51 18.03 -5.52 22.44
C ARG A 51 16.72 -4.84 22.86
N VAL A 52 16.77 -3.54 23.13
CA VAL A 52 15.59 -2.72 23.47
C VAL A 52 14.44 -2.86 22.46
N GLU A 53 14.77 -3.10 21.18
CA GLU A 53 13.79 -3.36 20.11
C GLU A 53 12.89 -4.58 20.36
N ALA A 54 13.33 -5.56 21.15
CA ALA A 54 12.52 -6.72 21.51
C ALA A 54 11.28 -6.34 22.34
N CYS A 55 11.32 -5.21 23.04
CA CYS A 55 10.21 -4.75 23.88
C CYS A 55 9.02 -4.28 23.05
N PHE A 56 9.26 -3.57 21.94
CA PHE A 56 8.20 -3.17 21.00
C PHE A 56 7.43 -4.38 20.48
N ASN A 57 8.14 -5.37 19.95
CA ASN A 57 7.53 -6.56 19.37
C ASN A 57 6.74 -7.37 20.42
N ARG A 58 7.30 -7.51 21.63
CA ARG A 58 6.63 -8.24 22.70
C ARG A 58 5.38 -7.51 23.21
N ALA A 59 5.45 -6.20 23.37
CA ALA A 59 4.29 -5.38 23.72
C ALA A 59 3.17 -5.53 22.68
N GLY A 60 3.51 -5.49 21.39
CA GLY A 60 2.57 -5.72 20.30
C GLY A 60 1.89 -7.09 20.36
N ARG A 61 2.62 -8.16 20.73
CA ARG A 61 2.03 -9.49 20.93
C ARG A 61 1.05 -9.54 22.10
N HIS A 62 1.38 -8.90 23.23
CA HIS A 62 0.44 -8.76 24.36
C HIS A 62 -0.81 -7.94 24.02
N LEU A 63 -0.73 -6.94 23.13
CA LEU A 63 -1.93 -6.22 22.68
C LEU A 63 -2.84 -7.09 21.80
N LYS A 64 -2.25 -7.93 20.95
CA LYS A 64 -2.97 -8.76 19.97
C LYS A 64 -3.41 -10.12 20.53
N GLY A 65 -2.82 -10.58 21.62
CA GLY A 65 -2.98 -11.96 22.10
C GLY A 65 -2.27 -12.99 21.22
N ASP A 66 -1.21 -12.60 20.51
CA ASP A 66 -0.53 -13.46 19.53
C ASP A 66 0.49 -14.38 20.20
N GLY A 67 0.04 -15.59 20.54
CA GLY A 67 0.83 -16.60 21.26
C GLY A 67 1.24 -16.17 22.67
N LEU A 68 0.56 -15.16 23.24
CA LEU A 68 0.64 -14.68 24.62
C LEU A 68 -0.76 -14.26 25.07
N PRO A 69 -1.10 -14.33 26.37
CA PRO A 69 -2.34 -13.75 26.86
C PRO A 69 -2.42 -12.25 26.55
N LYS A 70 -3.62 -11.81 26.14
CA LYS A 70 -3.88 -10.39 25.90
C LYS A 70 -3.79 -9.63 27.23
N ASP A 71 -2.87 -8.67 27.31
CA ASP A 71 -2.63 -7.87 28.51
C ASP A 71 -2.10 -6.48 28.12
N GLU A 72 -3.00 -5.49 28.15
CA GLU A 72 -2.68 -4.12 27.74
C GLU A 72 -1.82 -3.40 28.77
N ALA A 73 -1.97 -3.71 30.06
CA ALA A 73 -1.14 -3.12 31.12
C ALA A 73 0.30 -3.62 30.99
N ARG A 74 0.47 -4.91 30.72
CA ARG A 74 1.79 -5.49 30.44
C ARG A 74 2.41 -4.93 29.17
N ALA A 75 1.62 -4.73 28.12
CA ALA A 75 2.09 -4.09 26.90
C ALA A 75 2.58 -2.66 27.17
N ALA A 76 1.86 -1.88 27.98
CA ALA A 76 2.28 -0.53 28.35
C ALA A 76 3.60 -0.52 29.11
N THR A 77 3.80 -1.39 30.10
CA THR A 77 5.09 -1.51 30.79
C THR A 77 6.24 -1.85 29.83
N LEU A 78 6.01 -2.74 28.86
CA LEU A 78 7.01 -3.12 27.88
C LEU A 78 7.33 -1.98 26.89
N TYR A 79 6.33 -1.23 26.43
CA TYR A 79 6.56 -0.04 25.61
C TYR A 79 7.28 1.06 26.39
N GLU A 80 6.99 1.25 27.67
CA GLU A 80 7.71 2.19 28.52
C GLU A 80 9.19 1.82 28.64
N LEU A 81 9.48 0.54 28.90
CA LEU A 81 10.85 0.04 28.93
C LEU A 81 11.57 0.22 27.58
N GLY A 82 10.88 -0.09 26.46
CA GLY A 82 11.41 0.11 25.12
C GLY A 82 11.70 1.59 24.80
N CYS A 83 10.77 2.47 25.16
CA CYS A 83 10.90 3.90 24.92
C CYS A 83 12.06 4.51 25.73
N ASN A 84 12.15 4.17 27.02
CA ASN A 84 13.24 4.58 27.90
C ASN A 84 14.60 4.04 27.44
N GLY A 85 14.62 2.86 26.83
CA GLY A 85 15.82 2.28 26.21
C GLY A 85 16.16 2.84 24.83
N GLY A 86 15.38 3.78 24.29
CA GLY A 86 15.67 4.47 23.03
C GLY A 86 14.87 4.03 21.81
N ASP A 87 14.05 2.98 21.90
CA ASP A 87 13.22 2.52 20.77
C ASP A 87 12.03 3.46 20.55
N ALA A 88 12.13 4.27 19.49
CA ALA A 88 11.15 5.30 19.15
C ALA A 88 9.75 4.74 18.84
N ARG A 89 9.67 3.52 18.29
CA ARG A 89 8.41 2.83 18.01
C ARG A 89 7.68 2.49 19.31
N SER A 90 8.40 2.08 20.35
CA SER A 90 7.85 1.87 21.68
C SER A 90 7.32 3.16 22.29
N CYS A 91 7.96 4.31 22.05
CA CYS A 91 7.41 5.60 22.47
C CYS A 91 6.06 5.88 21.80
N ALA A 92 5.93 5.67 20.48
CA ALA A 92 4.65 5.80 19.79
C ALA A 92 3.61 4.80 20.33
N GLY A 93 3.99 3.55 20.56
CA GLY A 93 3.12 2.52 21.14
C GLY A 93 2.62 2.86 22.54
N LEU A 94 3.49 3.38 23.42
CA LEU A 94 3.08 3.86 24.75
C LEU A 94 2.18 5.09 24.65
N GLY A 95 2.50 6.01 23.72
CA GLY A 95 1.69 7.18 23.44
C GLY A 95 0.25 6.80 23.10
N LEU A 96 0.07 5.78 22.25
CA LEU A 96 -1.24 5.26 21.88
C LEU A 96 -2.03 4.74 23.09
N LEU A 97 -1.39 3.94 23.93
CA LEU A 97 -2.04 3.38 25.12
C LEU A 97 -2.44 4.47 26.12
N LYS A 98 -1.62 5.51 26.28
CA LYS A 98 -1.94 6.68 27.10
C LYS A 98 -3.04 7.56 26.48
N GLU A 99 -3.04 7.76 25.17
CA GLU A 99 -4.08 8.52 24.49
C GLU A 99 -5.46 7.85 24.64
N GLU A 100 -5.51 6.53 24.50
CA GLU A 100 -6.75 5.75 24.56
C GLU A 100 -7.15 5.36 25.99
N GLY A 101 -6.23 5.42 26.96
CA GLY A 101 -6.46 4.95 28.33
C GLY A 101 -6.53 3.42 28.44
N ARG A 102 -5.75 2.70 27.63
CA ARG A 102 -5.75 1.23 27.54
C ARG A 102 -4.57 0.63 28.28
N GLY A 103 -4.85 -0.18 29.29
CA GLY A 103 -3.81 -0.75 30.18
C GLY A 103 -3.10 0.26 31.08
N VAL A 104 -3.32 1.56 30.87
CA VAL A 104 -2.82 2.69 31.67
C VAL A 104 -3.88 3.78 31.73
N ALA A 105 -3.78 4.68 32.70
CA ALA A 105 -4.68 5.83 32.78
C ALA A 105 -4.56 6.72 31.53
N LYS A 106 -5.71 7.23 31.06
CA LYS A 106 -5.78 8.15 29.91
C LYS A 106 -5.02 9.44 30.24
N ASP A 107 -4.09 9.82 29.36
CA ASP A 107 -3.21 10.98 29.50
C ASP A 107 -2.76 11.47 28.10
N GLU A 108 -3.57 12.31 27.47
CA GLU A 108 -3.31 12.83 26.13
C GLU A 108 -2.10 13.78 26.09
N ALA A 109 -1.83 14.51 27.17
CA ALA A 109 -0.67 15.39 27.26
C ALA A 109 0.65 14.60 27.38
N GLY A 110 0.63 13.51 28.15
CA GLY A 110 1.74 12.54 28.17
C GLY A 110 1.93 11.83 26.83
N ALA A 111 0.83 11.46 26.16
CA ALA A 111 0.88 10.88 24.82
C ALA A 111 1.53 11.82 23.80
N ALA A 112 1.19 13.11 23.80
CA ALA A 112 1.80 14.11 22.92
C ALA A 112 3.33 14.17 23.08
N LYS A 113 3.84 14.12 24.32
CA LYS A 113 5.29 14.10 24.59
C LYS A 113 5.97 12.85 24.03
N LEU A 114 5.32 11.68 24.15
CA LEU A 114 5.84 10.41 23.63
C LEU A 114 5.82 10.37 22.09
N TYR A 115 4.77 10.90 21.47
CA TYR A 115 4.69 11.04 20.02
C TYR A 115 5.74 12.01 19.48
N GLN A 116 6.01 13.12 20.18
CA GLN A 116 7.10 14.04 19.85
C GLN A 116 8.46 13.33 19.86
N GLN A 117 8.76 12.55 20.91
CA GLN A 117 9.99 11.76 20.99
C GLN A 117 10.12 10.76 19.84
N ALA A 118 9.02 10.09 19.47
CA ALA A 118 8.99 9.18 18.33
C ALA A 118 9.24 9.92 17.00
N CYS A 119 8.57 11.06 16.82
CA CYS A 119 8.68 11.88 15.61
C CYS A 119 10.08 12.49 15.42
N ASP A 120 10.74 12.91 16.51
CA ASP A 120 12.11 13.43 16.47
C ASP A 120 13.15 12.35 16.14
N ARG A 121 12.75 11.09 16.24
CA ARG A 121 13.52 9.92 15.79
C ARG A 121 12.95 9.32 14.50
N ASN A 122 12.25 10.12 13.70
CA ASN A 122 11.78 9.79 12.36
C ASN A 122 10.77 8.61 12.30
N VAL A 123 10.08 8.31 13.40
CA VAL A 123 8.95 7.38 13.37
C VAL A 123 7.72 8.13 12.87
N GLY A 124 7.35 7.87 11.61
CA GLY A 124 6.26 8.57 10.92
C GLY A 124 4.93 8.51 11.66
N GLU A 125 4.58 7.35 12.24
CA GLU A 125 3.35 7.18 13.03
C GLU A 125 3.32 8.14 14.24
N GLY A 126 4.46 8.35 14.90
CA GLY A 126 4.57 9.32 16.00
C GLY A 126 4.29 10.74 15.53
N CYS A 127 4.84 11.14 14.37
CA CYS A 127 4.55 12.44 13.78
C CYS A 127 3.07 12.60 13.42
N GLY A 128 2.46 11.58 12.78
CA GLY A 128 1.06 11.61 12.37
C GLY A 128 0.08 11.72 13.54
N ARG A 129 0.34 10.98 14.63
CA ARG A 129 -0.48 11.06 15.84
C ARG A 129 -0.32 12.39 16.56
N LEU A 130 0.90 12.92 16.63
CA LEU A 130 1.13 14.25 17.17
C LEU A 130 0.41 15.34 16.35
N ALA A 131 0.41 15.22 15.03
CA ALA A 131 -0.31 16.13 14.15
C ALA A 131 -1.82 16.14 14.43
N LEU A 132 -2.42 14.97 14.66
CA LEU A 132 -3.83 14.85 15.05
C LEU A 132 -4.11 15.58 16.38
N LEU A 133 -3.26 15.37 17.39
CA LEU A 133 -3.42 16.05 18.69
C LEU A 133 -3.36 17.57 18.56
N TYR A 134 -2.44 18.12 17.76
CA TYR A 134 -2.38 19.56 17.47
C TYR A 134 -3.58 20.07 16.67
N GLY A 135 -4.07 19.29 15.71
CA GLY A 135 -5.22 19.65 14.87
C GLY A 135 -6.52 19.72 15.68
N GLU A 136 -6.66 18.86 16.68
CA GLU A 136 -7.84 18.75 17.54
C GLU A 136 -7.73 19.56 18.83
N GLY A 137 -6.51 19.88 19.29
CA GLY A 137 -6.27 20.51 20.59
C GLY A 137 -6.41 19.56 21.77
N ARG A 138 -6.09 18.27 21.57
CA ARG A 138 -6.16 17.24 22.62
C ARG A 138 -4.80 17.04 23.27
N GLY A 139 -4.70 17.24 24.57
CA GLY A 139 -3.44 17.15 25.32
C GLY A 139 -2.39 18.23 25.00
N VAL A 140 -2.64 19.06 23.98
CA VAL A 140 -1.82 20.20 23.55
C VAL A 140 -2.72 21.35 23.12
N GLU A 141 -2.19 22.58 23.09
CA GLU A 141 -2.90 23.71 22.52
C GLU A 141 -3.17 23.47 21.02
N LYS A 142 -4.40 23.76 20.57
CA LYS A 142 -4.79 23.57 19.17
C LYS A 142 -3.97 24.46 18.25
N ARG A 143 -3.22 23.86 17.33
CA ARG A 143 -2.31 24.54 16.40
C ARG A 143 -2.33 23.86 15.03
N GLN A 144 -3.16 24.37 14.14
CA GLN A 144 -3.35 23.81 12.79
C GLN A 144 -2.08 23.89 11.93
N ASP A 145 -1.29 24.95 12.11
CA ASP A 145 0.03 25.13 11.48
C ASP A 145 1.01 24.02 11.90
N GLN A 146 1.03 23.68 13.19
CA GLN A 146 1.84 22.56 13.70
C GLN A 146 1.33 21.22 13.18
N ALA A 147 0.00 21.03 13.13
CA ALA A 147 -0.58 19.81 12.58
C ALA A 147 -0.15 19.56 11.12
N ALA A 148 -0.23 20.58 10.27
CA ALA A 148 0.23 20.48 8.88
C ALA A 148 1.72 20.11 8.78
N LEU A 149 2.57 20.73 9.60
CA LEU A 149 4.01 20.44 9.65
C LEU A 149 4.29 18.99 10.08
N PHE A 150 3.61 18.49 11.11
CA PHE A 150 3.81 17.13 11.60
C PHE A 150 3.23 16.07 10.64
N PHE A 151 2.12 16.33 9.95
CA PHE A 151 1.69 15.46 8.85
C PHE A 151 2.71 15.41 7.71
N GLN A 152 3.36 16.54 7.40
CA GLN A 152 4.46 16.53 6.43
C GLN A 152 5.63 15.66 6.88
N ARG A 153 6.08 15.80 8.13
CA ARG A 153 7.14 14.94 8.69
C ARG A 153 6.74 13.46 8.69
N GLY A 154 5.50 13.15 9.08
CA GLY A 154 4.98 11.78 9.08
C GLY A 154 4.98 11.16 7.68
N CYS A 155 4.50 11.91 6.67
CA CYS A 155 4.46 11.41 5.30
C CYS A 155 5.85 11.22 4.66
N VAL A 156 6.83 12.05 5.04
CA VAL A 156 8.24 11.87 4.62
C VAL A 156 8.80 10.56 5.18
N HIS A 157 8.36 10.14 6.36
CA HIS A 157 8.72 8.86 6.99
C HIS A 157 7.66 7.78 6.79
N ASP A 158 7.02 7.79 5.63
CA ASP A 158 6.12 6.76 5.10
C ASP A 158 4.89 6.41 5.97
N ASP A 159 4.46 7.32 6.84
CA ASP A 159 3.16 7.18 7.50
C ASP A 159 2.03 7.50 6.53
N GLY A 160 1.32 6.46 6.09
CA GLY A 160 0.25 6.56 5.11
C GLY A 160 -0.90 7.48 5.56
N LEU A 161 -1.24 7.47 6.85
CA LEU A 161 -2.28 8.32 7.41
C LEU A 161 -1.88 9.80 7.36
N SER A 162 -0.61 10.11 7.65
CA SER A 162 -0.06 11.45 7.48
C SER A 162 -0.07 11.89 6.02
N CYS A 163 0.30 11.02 5.08
CA CYS A 163 0.20 11.33 3.66
C CYS A 163 -1.26 11.59 3.23
N ASN A 164 -2.21 10.80 3.73
CA ASN A 164 -3.64 11.01 3.47
C ASN A 164 -4.09 12.39 3.97
N ASN A 165 -3.79 12.72 5.22
CA ASN A 165 -4.24 13.97 5.83
C ASN A 165 -3.57 15.18 5.19
N LEU A 166 -2.25 15.12 4.93
CA LEU A 166 -1.56 16.18 4.20
C LEU A 166 -2.11 16.35 2.78
N GLY A 167 -2.40 15.24 2.09
CA GLY A 167 -2.99 15.24 0.76
C GLY A 167 -4.31 15.99 0.75
N VAL A 168 -5.22 15.66 1.67
CA VAL A 168 -6.51 16.35 1.85
C VAL A 168 -6.32 17.84 2.20
N LEU A 169 -5.40 18.18 3.12
CA LEU A 169 -5.12 19.57 3.48
C LEU A 169 -4.62 20.40 2.27
N LYS A 170 -3.74 19.83 1.45
CA LYS A 170 -3.26 20.46 0.21
C LYS A 170 -4.36 20.58 -0.84
N LEU A 171 -5.20 19.56 -1.02
CA LEU A 171 -6.35 19.62 -1.94
C LEU A 171 -7.32 20.77 -1.61
N MET A 172 -7.52 21.02 -0.31
CA MET A 172 -8.46 22.04 0.17
C MET A 172 -7.83 23.41 0.39
N GLY A 173 -6.49 23.51 0.47
CA GLY A 173 -5.82 24.74 0.90
C GLY A 173 -6.14 25.09 2.35
N ALA A 174 -5.97 24.12 3.25
CA ALA A 174 -6.32 24.24 4.66
C ALA A 174 -5.09 24.27 5.59
N PHE A 175 -5.30 24.70 6.83
CA PHE A 175 -4.29 24.70 7.91
C PHE A 175 -3.05 25.55 7.57
N GLY A 176 -3.27 26.67 6.88
CA GLY A 176 -2.20 27.57 6.45
C GLY A 176 -1.43 27.09 5.21
N LEU A 177 -1.80 25.95 4.63
CA LEU A 177 -1.27 25.50 3.35
C LEU A 177 -2.05 26.15 2.20
N ALA A 178 -1.32 26.61 1.18
CA ALA A 178 -1.95 27.00 -0.08
C ALA A 178 -2.56 25.78 -0.77
N GLN A 179 -3.65 25.99 -1.52
CA GLN A 179 -4.25 24.93 -2.31
C GLN A 179 -3.26 24.43 -3.37
N ASP A 180 -3.05 23.12 -3.37
CA ASP A 180 -2.14 22.40 -4.26
C ASP A 180 -2.82 21.09 -4.67
N VAL A 181 -3.60 21.16 -5.76
CA VAL A 181 -4.38 20.01 -6.24
C VAL A 181 -3.45 18.88 -6.66
N ALA A 182 -2.40 19.17 -7.43
CA ALA A 182 -1.47 18.15 -7.89
C ALA A 182 -0.73 17.47 -6.74
N GLY A 183 -0.10 18.25 -5.85
CA GLY A 183 0.60 17.69 -4.70
C GLY A 183 -0.35 16.95 -3.75
N GLY A 184 -1.58 17.44 -3.59
CA GLY A 184 -2.62 16.74 -2.82
C GLY A 184 -2.97 15.37 -3.40
N MET A 185 -3.23 15.29 -4.70
CA MET A 185 -3.52 14.02 -5.38
C MET A 185 -2.33 13.06 -5.34
N ASP A 186 -1.10 13.54 -5.55
CA ASP A 186 0.12 12.73 -5.50
C ASP A 186 0.30 12.07 -4.11
N LEU A 187 0.02 12.82 -3.04
CA LEU A 187 0.07 12.32 -1.66
C LEU A 187 -1.04 11.32 -1.35
N LEU A 188 -2.24 11.55 -1.89
CA LEU A 188 -3.34 10.58 -1.75
C LEU A 188 -3.05 9.28 -2.50
N VAL A 189 -2.44 9.34 -3.68
CA VAL A 189 -1.98 8.12 -4.38
C VAL A 189 -0.92 7.42 -3.54
N LYS A 190 0.06 8.15 -2.98
CA LYS A 190 1.05 7.57 -2.04
C LYS A 190 0.36 6.88 -0.85
N ALA A 191 -0.64 7.51 -0.23
CA ALA A 191 -1.37 6.95 0.89
C ALA A 191 -2.21 5.72 0.51
N CYS A 192 -2.86 5.74 -0.67
CA CYS A 192 -3.61 4.59 -1.19
C CYS A 192 -2.67 3.41 -1.50
N ASN A 193 -1.43 3.67 -1.94
CA ASN A 193 -0.38 2.66 -2.11
C ASN A 193 0.05 2.04 -0.77
N ALA A 194 0.02 2.84 0.29
CA ALA A 194 0.24 2.39 1.67
C ALA A 194 -1.02 1.79 2.31
N GLU A 195 -1.98 1.35 1.49
CA GLU A 195 -3.22 0.65 1.90
C GLU A 195 -4.15 1.48 2.81
N VAL A 196 -4.03 2.80 2.76
CA VAL A 196 -4.96 3.69 3.47
C VAL A 196 -6.27 3.78 2.68
N VAL A 197 -7.27 3.05 3.17
CA VAL A 197 -8.61 2.95 2.56
C VAL A 197 -9.24 4.32 2.30
N SER A 198 -9.13 5.26 3.27
CA SER A 198 -9.70 6.60 3.12
C SER A 198 -9.07 7.39 1.99
N ALA A 199 -7.78 7.17 1.68
CA ALA A 199 -7.10 7.84 0.58
C ALA A 199 -7.64 7.35 -0.77
N CYS A 200 -7.79 6.04 -0.93
CA CYS A 200 -8.39 5.45 -2.13
C CYS A 200 -9.84 5.92 -2.32
N LEU A 201 -10.63 5.99 -1.23
CA LEU A 201 -12.00 6.53 -1.28
C LEU A 201 -12.05 8.02 -1.64
N THR A 202 -11.10 8.81 -1.12
CA THR A 202 -11.00 10.23 -1.44
C THR A 202 -10.70 10.42 -2.92
N LEU A 203 -9.68 9.73 -3.45
CA LEU A 203 -9.36 9.73 -4.88
C LEU A 203 -10.57 9.34 -5.73
N ALA A 204 -11.26 8.26 -5.35
CA ALA A 204 -12.45 7.80 -6.06
C ALA A 204 -13.54 8.89 -6.11
N THR A 205 -13.79 9.57 -5.00
CA THR A 205 -14.78 10.65 -4.90
C THR A 205 -14.37 11.88 -5.72
N GLU A 206 -13.09 12.29 -5.67
CA GLU A 206 -12.58 13.40 -6.48
C GLU A 206 -12.84 13.17 -7.98
N PHE A 207 -12.58 11.95 -8.47
CA PHE A 207 -12.78 11.60 -9.87
C PHE A 207 -14.25 11.34 -10.24
N GLN A 208 -15.06 10.88 -9.29
CA GLN A 208 -16.49 10.67 -9.51
C GLN A 208 -17.21 12.01 -9.68
N ASP A 209 -16.91 12.97 -8.81
CA ASP A 209 -17.61 14.24 -8.75
C ASP A 209 -16.97 15.30 -9.65
N GLY A 210 -15.66 15.17 -9.94
CA GLY A 210 -14.91 16.12 -10.73
C GLY A 210 -14.73 17.48 -10.03
N ALA A 211 -14.67 17.49 -8.69
CA ALA A 211 -14.71 18.71 -7.89
C ALA A 211 -13.48 19.61 -8.08
N ARG A 212 -12.29 19.00 -8.15
CA ARG A 212 -10.99 19.69 -8.30
C ARG A 212 -10.14 19.15 -9.45
N VAL A 213 -10.51 17.98 -9.96
CA VAL A 213 -9.86 17.29 -11.07
C VAL A 213 -10.91 17.00 -12.15
N ARG A 214 -10.47 16.68 -13.37
CA ARG A 214 -11.40 16.27 -14.41
C ARG A 214 -12.16 15.01 -13.97
N LYS A 215 -13.48 15.02 -14.15
CA LYS A 215 -14.33 13.86 -13.92
C LYS A 215 -13.83 12.66 -14.74
N ALA A 216 -13.58 11.55 -14.05
CA ALA A 216 -13.03 10.32 -14.63
C ALA A 216 -13.69 9.10 -13.97
N PRO A 217 -14.92 8.73 -14.37
CA PRO A 217 -15.72 7.71 -13.68
C PRO A 217 -15.06 6.33 -13.70
N GLU A 218 -14.34 5.97 -14.77
CA GLU A 218 -13.60 4.71 -14.84
C GLU A 218 -12.44 4.64 -13.83
N LEU A 219 -11.72 5.76 -13.68
CA LEU A 219 -10.66 5.89 -12.70
C LEU A 219 -11.25 5.87 -11.27
N ALA A 220 -12.37 6.55 -11.04
CA ALA A 220 -13.09 6.50 -9.78
C ALA A 220 -13.49 5.07 -9.37
N VAL A 221 -14.14 4.32 -10.27
CA VAL A 221 -14.53 2.93 -10.04
C VAL A 221 -13.32 2.04 -9.74
N SER A 222 -12.18 2.29 -10.38
CA SER A 222 -10.98 1.52 -10.12
C SER A 222 -10.38 1.76 -8.72
N TYR A 223 -10.42 2.99 -8.20
CA TYR A 223 -10.06 3.26 -6.81
C TYR A 223 -11.10 2.73 -5.81
N PHE A 224 -12.39 2.73 -6.15
CA PHE A 224 -13.40 2.02 -5.35
C PHE A 224 -13.13 0.52 -5.27
N ARG A 225 -12.73 -0.12 -6.37
CA ARG A 225 -12.31 -1.53 -6.36
C ARG A 225 -11.11 -1.76 -5.44
N GLN A 226 -10.09 -0.91 -5.51
CA GLN A 226 -8.93 -1.02 -4.62
C GLN A 226 -9.33 -0.84 -3.14
N ALA A 227 -10.17 0.14 -2.81
CA ALA A 227 -10.69 0.31 -1.46
C ALA A 227 -11.56 -0.89 -1.02
N CYS A 228 -12.29 -1.52 -1.93
CA CYS A 228 -13.06 -2.73 -1.69
C CYS A 228 -12.16 -3.93 -1.37
N ASP A 229 -11.08 -4.12 -2.14
CA ASP A 229 -10.08 -5.16 -1.90
C ASP A 229 -9.41 -5.01 -0.52
N LEU A 230 -9.31 -3.78 -0.02
CA LEU A 230 -8.83 -3.45 1.33
C LEU A 230 -9.92 -3.57 2.42
N GLY A 231 -11.11 -4.07 2.09
CA GLY A 231 -12.18 -4.37 3.04
C GLY A 231 -13.27 -3.30 3.19
N SER A 232 -13.28 -2.24 2.37
CA SER A 232 -14.33 -1.22 2.44
C SER A 232 -15.63 -1.67 1.79
N LYS A 233 -16.65 -1.94 2.62
CA LYS A 233 -17.99 -2.35 2.15
C LYS A 233 -18.65 -1.30 1.25
N THR A 234 -18.57 -0.02 1.65
CA THR A 234 -19.13 1.09 0.88
C THR A 234 -18.44 1.25 -0.47
N ALA A 235 -17.13 0.96 -0.54
CA ALA A 235 -16.41 0.95 -1.80
C ALA A 235 -16.84 -0.22 -2.69
N CYS A 236 -17.09 -1.40 -2.14
CA CYS A 236 -17.56 -2.56 -2.92
C CYS A 236 -18.90 -2.29 -3.60
N GLU A 237 -19.82 -1.60 -2.91
CA GLU A 237 -21.11 -1.17 -3.49
C GLU A 237 -20.92 -0.14 -4.60
N ARG A 238 -19.99 0.82 -4.42
CA ARG A 238 -19.71 1.86 -5.42
C ARG A 238 -18.88 1.37 -6.60
N ALA A 239 -18.11 0.30 -6.41
CA ALA A 239 -17.29 -0.34 -7.45
C ALA A 239 -18.12 -1.08 -8.52
N THR A 240 -19.41 -1.30 -8.27
CA THR A 240 -20.35 -2.02 -9.15
C THR A 240 -21.33 -1.10 -9.88
N LEU A 241 -21.27 0.23 -9.63
CA LEU A 241 -22.21 1.18 -10.22
C LEU A 241 -22.13 1.16 -11.77
N PRO A 242 -23.28 1.02 -12.47
CA PRO A 242 -23.33 0.96 -13.92
C PRO A 242 -23.01 2.34 -14.50
N GLY A 243 -21.79 2.45 -14.99
CA GLY A 243 -21.18 3.62 -15.61
C GLY A 243 -19.78 3.31 -16.14
N SER A 244 -19.19 2.21 -15.67
CA SER A 244 -17.99 1.58 -16.23
C SER A 244 -18.30 0.63 -17.39
N ALA A 245 -19.30 0.94 -18.22
CA ALA A 245 -19.37 0.30 -19.52
C ALA A 245 -18.13 0.77 -20.25
N ALA A 246 -17.06 -0.02 -20.11
CA ALA A 246 -15.85 0.11 -20.88
C ALA A 246 -16.30 0.53 -22.27
N VAL A 247 -15.82 1.68 -22.76
CA VAL A 247 -15.58 1.78 -24.19
C VAL A 247 -14.96 0.45 -24.52
N ALA A 248 -15.67 -0.37 -25.28
CA ALA A 248 -15.28 -1.73 -25.55
C ALA A 248 -13.91 -1.64 -26.23
N ALA A 249 -12.87 -1.63 -25.40
CA ALA A 249 -11.59 -2.17 -25.77
C ALA A 249 -12.00 -3.58 -26.17
N THR A 250 -12.01 -3.80 -27.48
CA THR A 250 -12.07 -5.11 -28.08
C THR A 250 -11.32 -6.04 -27.14
N PRO A 251 -11.94 -7.11 -26.59
CA PRO A 251 -11.29 -7.95 -25.63
C PRO A 251 -9.95 -8.34 -26.23
N GLU A 252 -8.86 -7.78 -25.68
CA GLU A 252 -7.54 -8.19 -26.10
C GLU A 252 -7.48 -9.69 -25.88
N PRO A 253 -6.94 -10.45 -26.84
CA PRO A 253 -6.86 -11.89 -26.72
C PRO A 253 -6.26 -12.24 -25.36
N ALA A 254 -6.80 -13.27 -24.72
CA ALA A 254 -6.28 -13.76 -23.44
C ALA A 254 -4.75 -13.85 -23.55
N PRO A 255 -4.00 -13.31 -22.57
CA PRO A 255 -2.56 -13.19 -22.68
C PRO A 255 -1.94 -14.54 -23.04
N SER A 256 -1.00 -14.52 -23.97
CA SER A 256 -0.21 -15.71 -24.22
C SER A 256 0.58 -16.06 -22.94
N ALA A 257 0.95 -17.33 -22.77
CA ALA A 257 1.78 -17.76 -21.65
C ALA A 257 3.10 -16.96 -21.57
N GLU A 258 3.61 -16.47 -22.71
CA GLU A 258 4.79 -15.63 -22.81
C GLU A 258 4.54 -14.21 -22.28
N ASP A 259 3.36 -13.63 -22.56
CA ASP A 259 3.00 -12.29 -22.07
C ASP A 259 2.76 -12.29 -20.55
N GLY A 260 2.19 -13.37 -20.02
CA GLY A 260 2.04 -13.58 -18.58
C GLY A 260 3.38 -13.70 -17.85
N ALA A 261 4.37 -14.38 -18.45
CA ALA A 261 5.71 -14.53 -17.89
C ALA A 261 6.47 -13.19 -17.81
N LYS A 262 6.39 -12.37 -18.87
CA LYS A 262 6.99 -11.02 -18.89
C LYS A 262 6.41 -10.10 -17.82
N LEU A 263 5.09 -10.17 -17.61
CA LEU A 263 4.45 -9.37 -16.56
C LEU A 263 4.87 -9.80 -15.14
N ALA A 264 5.04 -11.10 -14.91
CA ALA A 264 5.54 -11.61 -13.64
C ALA A 264 6.96 -11.12 -13.34
N GLU A 265 7.81 -11.04 -14.36
CA GLU A 265 9.16 -10.49 -14.25
C GLU A 265 9.15 -9.00 -13.87
N PHE A 266 8.35 -8.17 -14.56
CA PHE A 266 8.22 -6.75 -14.22
C PHE A 266 7.70 -6.54 -12.79
N ARG A 267 6.77 -7.39 -12.35
CA ARG A 267 6.28 -7.37 -10.97
C ARG A 267 7.39 -7.70 -9.98
N ALA A 268 8.17 -8.74 -10.25
CA ALA A 268 9.29 -9.12 -9.39
C ALA A 268 10.33 -7.98 -9.29
N ILE A 269 10.63 -7.29 -10.39
CA ILE A 269 11.53 -6.13 -10.40
C ILE A 269 10.93 -4.96 -9.60
N CYS A 270 9.64 -4.67 -9.78
CA CYS A 270 8.99 -3.58 -9.07
C CYS A 270 8.88 -3.83 -7.55
N ASP A 271 8.62 -5.08 -7.16
CA ASP A 271 8.48 -5.49 -5.76
C ASP A 271 9.82 -5.82 -5.09
N ALA A 272 10.94 -5.77 -5.83
CA ALA A 272 12.27 -5.97 -5.30
C ALA A 272 12.63 -4.93 -4.20
N PRO A 273 13.40 -5.34 -3.18
CA PRO A 273 13.90 -4.41 -2.17
C PRO A 273 14.87 -3.38 -2.77
N GLY A 274 15.03 -2.24 -2.11
CA GLY A 274 15.89 -1.14 -2.55
C GLY A 274 15.17 -0.08 -3.40
N THR A 275 15.96 0.83 -3.96
CA THR A 275 15.51 1.95 -4.79
C THR A 275 16.34 2.06 -6.07
N GLY A 276 15.83 2.80 -7.05
CA GLY A 276 16.58 3.20 -8.25
C GLY A 276 15.88 2.84 -9.56
N VAL A 277 16.45 3.32 -10.66
CA VAL A 277 15.87 3.29 -12.01
C VAL A 277 15.38 1.90 -12.45
N GLY A 278 16.11 0.81 -12.11
CA GLY A 278 15.70 -0.54 -12.50
C GLY A 278 14.36 -0.96 -11.89
N LYS A 279 14.19 -0.73 -10.59
CA LYS A 279 12.91 -0.93 -9.89
C LYS A 279 11.83 0.01 -10.42
N GLY A 280 12.21 1.28 -10.62
CA GLY A 280 11.31 2.28 -11.18
C GLY A 280 10.77 1.89 -12.55
N MET A 281 11.61 1.33 -13.42
CA MET A 281 11.22 0.86 -14.76
C MET A 281 10.31 -0.36 -14.69
N GLY A 282 10.60 -1.32 -13.80
CA GLY A 282 9.68 -2.43 -13.53
C GLY A 282 8.30 -1.94 -13.11
N CYS A 283 8.25 -0.97 -12.19
CA CYS A 283 6.98 -0.36 -11.78
C CYS A 283 6.31 0.43 -12.90
N TYR A 284 7.07 1.14 -13.74
CA TYR A 284 6.51 1.87 -14.88
C TYR A 284 5.81 0.92 -15.85
N LEU A 285 6.45 -0.21 -16.19
CA LEU A 285 5.89 -1.22 -17.08
C LEU A 285 4.65 -1.89 -16.47
N MET A 286 4.63 -2.12 -15.16
CA MET A 286 3.42 -2.55 -14.45
C MET A 286 2.29 -1.52 -14.58
N GLY A 287 2.61 -0.23 -14.49
CA GLY A 287 1.66 0.86 -14.71
C GLY A 287 1.05 0.82 -16.11
N VAL A 288 1.89 0.68 -17.14
CA VAL A 288 1.45 0.56 -18.54
C VAL A 288 0.54 -0.66 -18.73
N ALA A 289 0.89 -1.79 -18.13
CA ALA A 289 0.10 -3.03 -18.23
C ALA A 289 -1.31 -2.84 -17.63
N TYR A 290 -1.42 -2.28 -16.43
CA TYR A 290 -2.72 -2.01 -15.80
C TYR A 290 -3.50 -0.89 -16.49
N GLU A 291 -2.84 0.11 -17.08
CA GLU A 291 -3.51 1.17 -17.83
C GLU A 291 -4.15 0.62 -19.11
N LYS A 292 -3.39 -0.16 -19.88
CA LYS A 292 -3.82 -0.65 -21.20
C LYS A 292 -4.60 -1.97 -21.14
N GLY A 293 -4.51 -2.70 -20.03
CA GLY A 293 -5.06 -4.05 -19.93
C GLY A 293 -4.19 -5.12 -20.58
N ALA A 294 -2.90 -4.85 -20.78
CA ALA A 294 -1.96 -5.80 -21.38
C ALA A 294 -1.68 -6.94 -20.40
N SER A 295 -2.22 -8.12 -20.68
CA SER A 295 -2.07 -9.36 -19.87
C SER A 295 -2.70 -9.35 -18.47
N VAL A 296 -3.31 -8.23 -18.08
CA VAL A 296 -4.11 -8.09 -16.86
C VAL A 296 -5.37 -7.31 -17.17
N LYS A 297 -6.44 -7.53 -16.38
CA LYS A 297 -7.64 -6.69 -16.49
C LYS A 297 -7.27 -5.22 -16.25
N ALA A 298 -7.64 -4.36 -17.19
CA ALA A 298 -7.42 -2.92 -17.09
C ALA A 298 -7.93 -2.37 -15.75
N ASN A 299 -7.04 -1.66 -15.05
CA ASN A 299 -7.30 -1.03 -13.77
C ASN A 299 -6.54 0.30 -13.70
N PRO A 300 -7.14 1.40 -14.19
CA PRO A 300 -6.49 2.71 -14.25
C PRO A 300 -5.99 3.21 -12.88
N GLY A 301 -6.72 2.97 -11.80
CA GLY A 301 -6.34 3.37 -10.45
C GLY A 301 -5.09 2.63 -10.00
N ARG A 302 -5.04 1.31 -10.21
CA ARG A 302 -3.84 0.52 -9.96
C ARG A 302 -2.66 0.94 -10.86
N ALA A 303 -2.92 1.40 -12.09
CA ALA A 303 -1.87 1.96 -12.92
C ALA A 303 -1.24 3.21 -12.29
N THR A 304 -2.03 4.14 -11.74
CA THR A 304 -1.48 5.32 -11.04
C THR A 304 -0.62 4.96 -9.84
N VAL A 305 -0.98 3.90 -9.10
CA VAL A 305 -0.18 3.35 -8.00
C VAL A 305 1.22 2.97 -8.48
N PHE A 306 1.29 2.22 -9.58
CA PHE A 306 2.54 1.77 -10.17
C PHE A 306 3.35 2.91 -10.79
N TYR A 307 2.69 3.86 -11.46
CA TYR A 307 3.34 5.06 -11.97
C TYR A 307 3.90 5.94 -10.84
N LYS A 308 3.21 6.03 -9.71
CA LYS A 308 3.74 6.69 -8.51
C LYS A 308 4.97 5.97 -7.97
N ARG A 309 4.95 4.64 -7.88
CA ARG A 309 6.11 3.85 -7.48
C ARG A 309 7.30 4.05 -8.43
N ALA A 310 7.04 4.15 -9.73
CA ALA A 310 8.07 4.48 -10.72
C ALA A 310 8.66 5.89 -10.49
N CYS A 311 7.79 6.87 -10.29
CA CYS A 311 8.14 8.25 -9.95
C CYS A 311 9.04 8.32 -8.71
N ASP A 312 8.70 7.56 -7.66
CA ASP A 312 9.49 7.48 -6.42
C ASP A 312 10.82 6.73 -6.56
N ASN A 313 11.04 6.04 -7.69
CA ASN A 313 12.24 5.26 -7.99
C ASN A 313 12.95 5.79 -9.25
N GLU A 314 13.12 7.12 -9.31
CA GLU A 314 13.98 7.80 -10.30
C GLU A 314 13.53 7.67 -11.76
N VAL A 315 12.25 7.36 -12.01
CA VAL A 315 11.66 7.32 -13.37
C VAL A 315 10.65 8.47 -13.52
N PRO A 316 11.08 9.64 -14.06
CA PRO A 316 10.24 10.83 -14.16
C PRO A 316 9.02 10.63 -15.06
N GLU A 317 9.10 9.75 -16.06
CA GLU A 317 7.99 9.37 -16.94
C GLU A 317 6.83 8.76 -16.15
N GLY A 318 7.10 8.15 -15.00
CA GLY A 318 6.08 7.68 -14.07
C GLY A 318 5.27 8.84 -13.49
N CYS A 319 5.93 9.92 -13.09
CA CYS A 319 5.26 11.11 -12.58
C CYS A 319 4.36 11.73 -13.67
N GLU A 320 4.86 11.84 -14.90
CA GLU A 320 4.12 12.39 -16.03
C GLU A 320 2.92 11.53 -16.43
N ALA A 321 3.12 10.21 -16.51
CA ALA A 321 2.05 9.26 -16.81
C ALA A 321 0.94 9.33 -15.76
N MET A 322 1.31 9.39 -14.48
CA MET A 322 0.36 9.59 -13.39
C MET A 322 -0.39 10.92 -13.52
N ARG A 323 0.31 12.05 -13.64
CA ARG A 323 -0.33 13.37 -13.79
C ARG A 323 -1.29 13.43 -14.96
N ARG A 324 -0.94 12.83 -16.10
CA ARG A 324 -1.84 12.70 -17.26
C ARG A 324 -3.12 11.95 -16.88
N MET A 325 -3.01 10.82 -16.19
CA MET A 325 -4.19 10.04 -15.75
C MET A 325 -5.05 10.79 -14.73
N LEU A 326 -4.42 11.55 -13.83
CA LEU A 326 -5.12 12.41 -12.87
C LEU A 326 -5.75 13.66 -13.53
N GLY A 327 -5.58 13.85 -14.84
CA GLY A 327 -6.12 15.00 -15.57
C GLY A 327 -5.38 16.31 -15.28
N LEU A 328 -4.10 16.25 -14.90
CA LEU A 328 -3.28 17.40 -14.54
C LEU A 328 -2.29 17.76 -15.67
N THR A 329 -1.91 19.03 -15.79
CA THR A 329 -0.82 19.48 -16.66
C THR A 329 0.54 19.03 -16.08
N PRO A 330 1.64 19.06 -16.85
CA PRO A 330 2.97 18.81 -16.30
C PRO A 330 3.31 19.70 -15.11
N GLU A 331 2.83 20.95 -15.13
CA GLU A 331 2.96 21.96 -14.07
C GLU A 331 1.99 21.76 -12.91
N GLY A 332 1.11 20.77 -12.97
CA GLY A 332 0.18 20.41 -11.88
C GLY A 332 -1.17 21.16 -11.89
N ALA A 333 -1.47 21.94 -12.93
CA ALA A 333 -2.77 22.58 -13.06
C ALA A 333 -3.84 21.57 -13.52
N PRO A 334 -5.10 21.67 -13.06
CA PRO A 334 -6.20 20.90 -13.65
C PRO A 334 -6.30 21.17 -15.16
N ARG A 335 -6.30 20.12 -15.98
CA ARG A 335 -6.49 20.30 -17.42
C ARG A 335 -7.96 20.65 -17.69
N PRO A 336 -8.25 21.73 -18.44
CA PRO A 336 -9.61 22.08 -18.79
C PRO A 336 -10.27 20.93 -19.59
N GLU A 337 -11.59 20.88 -19.54
CA GLU A 337 -12.34 20.02 -20.45
C GLU A 337 -12.12 20.49 -21.89
N PRO A 338 -11.86 19.58 -22.84
CA PRO A 338 -11.77 19.95 -24.24
C PRO A 338 -13.10 20.57 -24.65
N LYS A 339 -13.05 21.78 -25.23
CA LYS A 339 -14.25 22.46 -25.73
C LYS A 339 -15.03 21.52 -26.65
N GLN A 340 -16.36 21.55 -26.55
CA GLN A 340 -17.25 20.73 -27.38
C GLN A 340 -16.93 20.85 -28.88
N SER A 341 -16.57 22.05 -29.33
CA SER A 341 -16.12 22.32 -30.71
C SER A 341 -14.87 21.51 -31.12
N VAL A 342 -13.95 21.26 -30.20
CA VAL A 342 -12.74 20.45 -30.43
C VAL A 342 -13.12 18.97 -30.51
N LEU A 343 -13.99 18.50 -29.61
CA LEU A 343 -14.51 17.13 -29.65
C LEU A 343 -15.30 16.85 -30.93
N GLU A 344 -16.09 17.81 -31.39
CA GLU A 344 -16.85 17.75 -32.64
C GLU A 344 -15.93 17.77 -33.87
N SER A 345 -14.85 18.55 -33.85
CA SER A 345 -13.86 18.56 -34.93
C SER A 345 -13.03 17.27 -35.01
N LEU A 346 -12.89 16.54 -33.89
CA LEU A 346 -12.18 15.26 -33.80
C LEU A 346 -13.08 14.05 -34.07
N ARG A 347 -14.40 14.22 -34.06
CA ARG A 347 -15.34 13.24 -34.61
C ARG A 347 -15.19 13.25 -36.12
N LEU A 348 -14.26 12.45 -36.63
CA LEU A 348 -14.13 12.17 -38.06
C LEU A 348 -15.50 11.71 -38.57
N ASP A 349 -16.10 12.53 -39.43
CA ASP A 349 -17.30 12.19 -40.19
C ASP A 349 -16.99 10.93 -41.02
N PRO A 350 -17.64 9.77 -40.76
CA PRO A 350 -17.36 8.54 -41.49
C PRO A 350 -17.64 8.68 -43.00
N ALA A 351 -18.39 9.70 -43.44
CA ALA A 351 -18.58 10.01 -44.85
C ALA A 351 -17.40 10.79 -45.49
N ARG A 352 -16.52 11.41 -44.67
CA ARG A 352 -15.31 12.11 -45.12
C ARG A 352 -14.03 11.29 -44.99
N VAL A 353 -14.09 10.14 -44.30
CA VAL A 353 -13.02 9.14 -44.34
C VAL A 353 -13.13 8.42 -45.68
N THR A 354 -12.38 8.89 -46.68
CA THR A 354 -12.19 8.11 -47.92
C THR A 354 -11.68 6.72 -47.52
N PRO A 355 -12.30 5.63 -47.98
CA PRO A 355 -11.79 4.29 -47.70
C PRO A 355 -10.35 4.26 -48.19
N ALA A 356 -9.44 3.81 -47.31
CA ALA A 356 -8.04 3.63 -47.64
C ALA A 356 -7.97 2.94 -49.01
N ARG A 357 -7.30 3.61 -49.96
CA ARG A 357 -6.95 3.06 -51.28
C ARG A 357 -6.52 1.61 -51.06
N ARG A 358 -7.20 0.63 -51.68
CA ARG A 358 -6.88 -0.79 -51.57
C ARG A 358 -5.36 -0.97 -51.59
N VAL A 359 -4.78 -1.23 -50.42
CA VAL A 359 -3.41 -1.70 -50.35
C VAL A 359 -3.50 -3.14 -50.82
N VAL A 360 -3.08 -3.36 -52.07
CA VAL A 360 -2.83 -4.71 -52.58
C VAL A 360 -1.84 -5.34 -51.61
N PRO A 361 -2.12 -6.53 -51.04
CA PRO A 361 -1.19 -7.16 -50.11
C PRO A 361 0.12 -7.45 -50.87
N MET A 362 1.20 -6.74 -50.53
CA MET A 362 2.53 -7.12 -51.00
C MET A 362 2.96 -8.35 -50.20
N ALA A 363 3.40 -9.39 -50.91
CA ALA A 363 3.92 -10.61 -50.31
C ALA A 363 5.10 -10.32 -49.36
N PRO A 364 5.21 -11.02 -48.22
CA PRO A 364 6.16 -10.73 -47.14
C PRO A 364 7.64 -10.80 -47.56
N ALA A 365 7.96 -11.45 -48.69
CA ALA A 365 9.33 -11.54 -49.22
C ALA A 365 9.89 -10.20 -49.75
N THR A 366 9.04 -9.20 -50.04
CA THR A 366 9.49 -7.95 -50.68
C THR A 366 9.81 -6.81 -49.69
N VAL A 367 9.34 -6.90 -48.44
CA VAL A 367 9.56 -5.87 -47.42
C VAL A 367 10.98 -5.97 -46.84
N LEU A 368 11.45 -7.18 -46.55
CA LEU A 368 12.81 -7.41 -46.05
C LEU A 368 13.88 -7.01 -47.07
N ASP A 369 13.65 -7.28 -48.35
CA ASP A 369 14.58 -6.95 -49.42
C ASP A 369 14.64 -5.43 -49.69
N SER A 370 13.51 -4.73 -49.45
CA SER A 370 13.43 -3.27 -49.54
C SER A 370 14.13 -2.56 -48.37
N VAL A 371 14.00 -3.10 -47.15
CA VAL A 371 14.67 -2.59 -45.95
C VAL A 371 16.18 -2.85 -46.03
N ALA A 372 16.61 -4.01 -46.52
CA ALA A 372 18.03 -4.34 -46.73
C ALA A 372 18.69 -3.40 -47.76
N ARG A 373 18.03 -3.11 -48.88
CA ARG A 373 18.54 -2.16 -49.90
C ARG A 373 18.60 -0.73 -49.38
N LEU A 374 17.64 -0.30 -48.56
CA LEU A 374 17.65 1.03 -47.93
C LEU A 374 18.77 1.14 -46.88
N GLY A 375 19.01 0.08 -46.11
CA GLY A 375 20.13 0.01 -45.16
C GLY A 375 21.49 0.08 -45.85
N ALA A 376 21.69 -0.69 -46.93
CA ALA A 376 22.92 -0.66 -47.72
C ALA A 376 23.16 0.70 -48.40
N ALA A 377 22.10 1.36 -48.87
CA ALA A 377 22.19 2.70 -49.47
C ALA A 377 22.52 3.79 -48.43
N CYS A 378 22.06 3.63 -47.18
CA CYS A 378 22.43 4.52 -46.08
C CYS A 378 23.89 4.32 -45.65
N ALA A 379 24.35 3.06 -45.52
CA ALA A 379 25.75 2.74 -45.23
C ALA A 379 26.73 3.24 -46.31
N ALA A 380 26.27 3.35 -47.57
CA ALA A 380 27.02 3.95 -48.68
C ALA A 380 26.90 5.49 -48.78
N GLY A 381 26.38 6.17 -47.75
CA GLY A 381 26.41 7.64 -47.64
C GLY A 381 25.28 8.40 -48.35
N ARG A 382 24.20 7.74 -48.79
CA ARG A 382 23.07 8.45 -49.44
C ARG A 382 22.10 9.01 -48.40
N ALA A 383 22.25 10.30 -48.10
CA ALA A 383 21.49 11.01 -47.06
C ALA A 383 19.95 10.86 -47.13
N ARG A 384 19.36 10.78 -48.34
CA ARG A 384 17.90 10.61 -48.52
C ARG A 384 17.38 9.22 -48.09
N ALA A 385 18.24 8.20 -48.12
CA ALA A 385 17.89 6.86 -47.66
C ALA A 385 17.92 6.77 -46.13
N CYS A 386 18.90 7.42 -45.49
CA CYS A 386 19.00 7.51 -44.02
C CYS A 386 17.84 8.29 -43.38
N THR A 387 17.36 9.35 -44.05
CA THR A 387 16.19 10.12 -43.57
C THR A 387 14.90 9.29 -43.62
N ARG A 388 14.73 8.40 -44.62
CA ARG A 388 13.57 7.51 -44.70
C ARG A 388 13.55 6.41 -43.64
N LEU A 389 14.72 5.99 -43.17
CA LEU A 389 14.85 5.02 -42.07
C LEU A 389 14.77 5.67 -40.68
N GLY A 390 14.70 7.00 -40.59
CA GLY A 390 14.64 7.71 -39.31
C GLY A 390 15.97 7.75 -38.53
N TRP A 391 17.09 7.42 -39.17
CA TRP A 391 18.42 7.35 -38.52
C TRP A 391 19.13 8.70 -38.35
N LEU A 392 18.55 9.79 -38.88
CA LEU A 392 19.06 11.15 -38.68
C LEU A 392 18.14 11.92 -37.73
N ARG A 393 18.29 11.66 -36.44
CA ARG A 393 18.33 12.64 -35.36
C ARG A 393 18.96 12.03 -34.12
#